data_AF-A0A2T2VJZ1-F1
#
_entry.id   AF-A0A2T2VJZ1-F1
#
_cell.length_a   1.000
_cell.length_b   1.000
_cell.length_c   1.000
_cell.angle_alpha   90.00
_cell.angle_beta   90.00
_cell.angle_gamma   90.00
#
_symmetry.space_group_name_H-M   'P 1'
#
loop_
_entity.id
_entity.type
_entity.pdbx_description
1 polymer ?
#
loop_
_entity_poly.entity_id
_entity_poly.type
_entity_poly.pdbx_seq_one_letter_code
_entity_poly.pdbx_strand_id
1 'polypeptide(L)'
;MATESRSLSDLKLSLRTLNLDDYEDVKEIMSHVYPYMGPWTYQQFKAQVTKFPEGQICIEDNGKVVASAISVIVDYAKYGIALGSNGAEKAEPLEVFPNPT
;
A
#
# COMPACT_ATOMS: atom_id res chain seq x y z
N MET A 1 30.94 -5.85 -9.67
CA MET A 1 30.48 -4.46 -9.74
C MET A 1 30.37 -3.97 -8.30
N ALA A 2 31.04 -2.87 -7.95
CA ALA A 2 31.12 -2.41 -6.57
C ALA A 2 29.82 -1.71 -6.17
N THR A 3 29.20 -2.15 -5.08
CA THR A 3 28.09 -1.43 -4.45
C THR A 3 28.68 -0.22 -3.75
N GLU A 4 28.55 0.97 -4.33
CA GLU A 4 28.95 2.21 -3.67
C GLU A 4 28.07 2.44 -2.43
N SER A 5 28.74 2.69 -1.30
CA SER A 5 28.10 3.07 -0.04
C SER A 5 27.53 4.48 -0.16
N ARG A 6 26.20 4.61 -0.29
CA ARG A 6 25.52 5.93 -0.26
C ARG A 6 25.70 6.60 1.10
N SER A 7 26.02 7.90 1.10
CA SER A 7 26.12 8.70 2.32
C SER A 7 24.73 9.18 2.75
N LEU A 8 24.50 9.39 4.05
CA LEU A 8 23.20 9.88 4.56
C LEU A 8 22.83 11.27 4.00
N SER A 9 23.82 12.07 3.58
CA SER A 9 23.62 13.37 2.94
C SER A 9 22.96 13.30 1.56
N ASP A 10 22.98 12.14 0.91
CA ASP A 10 22.39 11.93 -0.43
C ASP A 10 20.90 11.55 -0.37
N LEU A 11 20.39 11.23 0.84
CA LEU A 11 19.03 10.79 1.06
C LEU A 11 18.07 11.99 1.01
N LYS A 12 17.32 12.13 -0.09
CA LYS A 12 16.26 13.14 -0.23
C LYS A 12 14.90 12.45 -0.23
N LEU A 13 14.42 12.10 0.96
CA LEU A 13 13.09 11.53 1.11
C LEU A 13 12.02 12.63 0.94
N SER A 14 11.12 12.43 -0.01
CA SER A 14 9.93 13.25 -0.21
C SER A 14 8.68 12.44 0.11
N LEU A 15 7.76 13.03 0.89
CA LEU A 15 6.44 12.47 1.13
C LEU A 15 5.43 13.14 0.20
N ARG A 16 4.70 12.34 -0.59
CA ARG A 16 3.65 12.84 -1.48
C ARG A 16 2.56 11.79 -1.69
N THR A 17 1.50 12.16 -2.41
CA THR A 17 0.52 11.21 -2.91
C THR A 17 1.07 10.43 -4.10
N LEU A 18 0.60 9.21 -4.27
CA LEU A 18 0.84 8.41 -5.47
C LEU A 18 0.16 9.05 -6.69
N ASN A 19 0.77 8.87 -7.85
CA ASN A 19 0.22 9.20 -9.16
C ASN A 19 0.30 7.97 -10.08
N LEU A 20 -0.24 8.08 -11.30
CA LEU A 20 -0.31 6.93 -12.21
C LEU A 20 1.03 6.50 -12.79
N ASP A 21 2.02 7.39 -12.83
CA ASP A 21 3.36 7.13 -13.37
C ASP A 21 4.21 6.31 -12.39
N ASP A 22 3.83 6.27 -11.11
CA ASP A 22 4.51 5.50 -10.06
C ASP A 22 4.27 3.97 -10.15
N TYR A 23 3.48 3.50 -11.12
CA TYR A 23 3.04 2.11 -11.17
C TYR A 23 4.18 1.10 -11.21
N GLU A 24 5.21 1.33 -12.02
CA GLU A 24 6.30 0.34 -12.16
C GLU A 24 7.13 0.24 -10.88
N ASP A 25 7.36 1.35 -10.18
CA ASP A 25 8.05 1.35 -8.88
C ASP A 25 7.23 0.60 -7.82
N VAL A 26 5.91 0.86 -7.75
CA VAL A 26 5.02 0.18 -6.80
C VAL A 26 4.93 -1.32 -7.10
N LYS A 27 4.86 -1.69 -8.37
CA LYS A 27 4.85 -3.09 -8.81
C LYS A 27 6.15 -3.80 -8.43
N GLU A 28 7.30 -3.13 -8.58
CA GLU A 28 8.59 -3.64 -8.13
C GLU A 28 8.56 -3.87 -6.61
N ILE A 29 8.14 -2.89 -5.82
CA ILE A 29 8.04 -3.01 -4.36
C ILE A 29 7.14 -4.18 -3.97
N MET A 30 5.93 -4.26 -4.53
CA MET A 30 4.98 -5.33 -4.22
C MET A 30 5.52 -6.72 -4.57
N SER A 31 6.28 -6.83 -5.67
CA SER A 31 6.89 -8.12 -6.07
C SER A 31 7.92 -8.60 -5.05
N HIS A 32 8.61 -7.67 -4.38
CA HIS A 32 9.57 -7.99 -3.32
C HIS A 32 8.90 -8.25 -1.97
N VAL A 33 7.90 -7.44 -1.59
CA VAL A 33 7.24 -7.52 -0.27
C VAL A 33 6.19 -8.63 -0.22
N TYR A 34 5.52 -8.93 -1.33
CA TYR A 34 4.43 -9.91 -1.43
C TYR A 34 4.69 -10.97 -2.52
N PRO A 35 5.77 -11.78 -2.40
CA PRO A 35 6.20 -12.70 -3.46
C PRO A 35 5.15 -13.76 -3.83
N TYR A 36 4.25 -14.12 -2.91
CA TYR A 36 3.22 -15.14 -3.13
C TYR A 36 1.87 -14.60 -3.62
N MET A 37 1.59 -13.30 -3.42
CA MET A 37 0.36 -12.67 -3.93
C MET A 37 0.58 -12.07 -5.32
N GLY A 38 1.82 -11.71 -5.64
CA GLY A 38 2.16 -10.98 -6.85
C GLY A 38 1.73 -9.51 -6.77
N PRO A 39 2.28 -8.66 -7.65
CA PRO A 39 1.93 -7.25 -7.67
C PRO A 39 0.53 -7.03 -8.26
N TRP A 40 -0.06 -5.88 -7.96
CA TRP A 40 -1.27 -5.45 -8.65
C TRP A 40 -1.04 -5.26 -10.14
N THR A 41 -2.10 -5.52 -10.92
CA THR A 41 -2.20 -5.03 -12.29
C THR A 41 -2.30 -3.51 -12.32
N TYR A 42 -1.94 -2.89 -13.45
CA TYR A 42 -2.11 -1.45 -13.65
C TYR A 42 -3.55 -0.97 -13.39
N GLN A 43 -4.56 -1.78 -13.79
CA GLN A 43 -5.96 -1.40 -13.57
C GLN A 43 -6.34 -1.40 -12.08
N GLN A 44 -5.84 -2.35 -11.30
CA GLN A 44 -6.03 -2.37 -9.84
C GLN A 44 -5.34 -1.18 -9.18
N PHE A 45 -4.09 -0.90 -9.55
CA PHE A 45 -3.34 0.25 -9.05
C PHE A 45 -4.04 1.58 -9.38
N LYS A 46 -4.42 1.76 -10.66
CA LYS A 46 -5.18 2.94 -11.12
C LYS A 46 -6.48 3.11 -10.33
N ALA A 47 -7.21 2.04 -10.06
CA ALA A 47 -8.45 2.11 -9.29
C ALA A 47 -8.22 2.57 -7.85
N GLN A 48 -7.10 2.18 -7.22
CA GLN A 48 -6.72 2.62 -5.88
C GLN A 48 -6.36 4.12 -5.88
N VAL A 49 -5.43 4.53 -6.74
CA VAL A 49 -4.93 5.91 -6.83
C VAL A 49 -6.01 6.91 -7.22
N THR A 50 -6.98 6.53 -8.05
CA THR A 50 -8.01 7.47 -8.53
C THR A 50 -9.25 7.59 -7.64
N LYS A 51 -9.59 6.57 -6.84
CA LYS A 51 -10.81 6.60 -6.01
C LYS A 51 -10.67 7.38 -4.72
N PHE A 52 -9.50 7.29 -4.08
CA PHE A 52 -9.21 8.00 -2.83
C PHE A 52 -7.74 8.44 -2.80
N PRO A 53 -7.35 9.39 -3.68
CA PRO A 53 -5.95 9.77 -3.88
C PRO A 53 -5.27 10.26 -2.61
N GLU A 54 -6.00 10.95 -1.72
CA GLU A 54 -5.48 11.49 -0.47
C GLU A 54 -5.04 10.39 0.50
N GLY A 55 -5.63 9.19 0.40
CA GLY A 55 -5.26 8.04 1.21
C GLY A 55 -4.10 7.22 0.65
N GLN A 56 -3.58 7.55 -0.54
CA GLN A 56 -2.51 6.80 -1.19
C GLN A 56 -1.24 7.65 -1.18
N ILE A 57 -0.34 7.36 -0.22
CA ILE A 57 0.89 8.12 -0.03
C ILE A 57 2.11 7.27 -0.33
N CYS A 58 3.19 7.91 -0.75
CA CYS A 58 4.47 7.27 -0.98
C CYS A 58 5.63 8.09 -0.44
N ILE A 59 6.74 7.38 -0.19
CA ILE A 59 8.05 7.97 0.02
C ILE A 59 8.82 7.82 -1.28
N GLU A 60 9.33 8.95 -1.78
CA GLU A 60 10.17 9.04 -2.95
C GLU A 60 11.62 9.35 -2.54
N ASP A 61 12.58 8.66 -3.16
CA ASP A 61 14.01 8.99 -3.11
C ASP A 61 14.51 9.23 -4.53
N ASN A 62 14.97 10.46 -4.80
CA ASN A 62 15.53 10.87 -6.10
C ASN A 62 14.64 10.50 -7.32
N GLY A 63 13.33 10.76 -7.23
CA GLY A 63 12.38 10.49 -8.32
C GLY A 63 11.89 9.05 -8.40
N LYS A 64 12.37 8.15 -7.54
CA LYS A 64 11.91 6.75 -7.47
C LYS A 64 11.07 6.53 -6.21
N VAL A 65 9.91 5.90 -6.34
CA VAL A 65 9.14 5.48 -5.17
C VAL A 65 9.84 4.31 -4.49
N VAL A 66 10.07 4.44 -3.18
CA VAL A 66 10.76 3.43 -2.35
C VAL A 66 9.87 2.80 -1.28
N ALA A 67 8.75 3.45 -0.96
CA ALA A 67 7.72 2.90 -0.07
C ALA A 67 6.36 3.50 -0.39
N SER A 68 5.29 2.76 -0.08
CA SER A 68 3.91 3.26 -0.19
C SER A 68 3.04 2.78 0.96
N ALA A 69 2.03 3.57 1.30
CA ALA A 69 0.96 3.20 2.20
C ALA A 69 -0.39 3.41 1.48
N ILE A 70 -1.24 2.39 1.54
CA ILE A 70 -2.51 2.34 0.82
C ILE A 70 -3.64 2.21 1.82
N SER A 71 -4.62 3.10 1.72
CA SER A 71 -5.84 3.11 2.54
C SER A 71 -7.09 3.05 1.67
N VAL A 72 -8.16 2.46 2.18
CA VAL A 72 -9.50 2.46 1.58
C VAL A 72 -10.56 2.75 2.63
N ILE A 73 -11.66 3.38 2.23
CA ILE A 73 -12.83 3.59 3.09
C ILE A 73 -13.86 2.52 2.72
N VAL A 74 -14.30 1.74 3.71
CA VAL A 74 -15.25 0.64 3.50
C VAL A 74 -16.56 0.94 4.23
N ASP A 75 -17.67 0.88 3.48
CA ASP A 75 -19.00 0.82 4.06
C ASP A 75 -19.30 -0.60 4.55
N TYR A 76 -19.13 -0.82 5.84
CA TYR A 76 -19.37 -2.13 6.47
C TYR A 76 -20.84 -2.55 6.45
N ALA A 77 -21.81 -1.63 6.35
CA ALA A 77 -23.21 -2.02 6.22
C ALA A 77 -23.47 -2.74 4.89
N LYS A 78 -22.70 -2.42 3.86
CA LYS A 78 -22.83 -2.98 2.51
C LYS A 78 -21.88 -4.16 2.24
N TYR A 79 -20.67 -4.10 2.79
CA TYR A 79 -19.60 -5.05 2.48
C TYR A 79 -19.12 -5.86 3.70
N GLY A 80 -19.66 -5.58 4.89
CA GLY A 80 -19.42 -6.41 6.07
C GLY A 80 -20.04 -7.79 5.91
N ILE A 81 -19.42 -8.79 6.52
CA ILE A 81 -20.04 -10.10 6.67
C ILE A 81 -21.24 -9.89 7.58
N ALA A 82 -22.45 -10.10 7.06
CA ALA A 82 -23.66 -10.12 7.88
C ALA A 82 -23.50 -11.26 8.88
N LEU A 83 -23.12 -10.93 10.12
CA LEU A 83 -23.26 -11.86 11.22
C LEU A 83 -24.75 -12.22 11.28
N GLY A 84 -25.05 -13.50 11.14
CA GLY A 84 -26.42 -14.01 11.18
C GLY A 84 -27.16 -13.42 12.37
N SER A 85 -28.47 -13.21 12.19
CA SER A 85 -29.39 -12.45 13.03
C SER A 85 -29.61 -12.95 14.47
N ASN A 86 -28.54 -13.21 15.22
CA ASN A 86 -28.53 -13.35 16.67
C ASN A 86 -27.43 -12.44 17.25
N GLY A 87 -27.88 -11.48 18.05
CA GLY A 87 -27.14 -10.29 18.40
C GLY A 87 -25.85 -10.48 19.19
N ALA A 88 -25.02 -9.44 19.07
CA ALA A 88 -23.98 -9.03 19.99
C ALA A 88 -22.81 -10.00 20.18
N GLU A 89 -21.86 -9.94 19.25
CA GLU A 89 -20.45 -10.01 19.62
C GLU A 89 -19.75 -8.80 19.01
N LYS A 90 -19.00 -8.08 19.83
CA LYS A 90 -18.33 -6.82 19.45
C LYS A 90 -17.49 -7.10 18.21
N ALA A 91 -17.54 -6.18 17.24
CA ALA A 91 -16.50 -6.11 16.23
C ALA A 91 -15.18 -5.82 16.97
N GLU A 92 -14.41 -6.87 17.26
CA GLU A 92 -13.00 -6.74 17.59
C GLU A 92 -12.36 -5.93 16.45
N PRO A 93 -11.63 -4.84 16.73
CA PRO A 93 -10.90 -4.13 15.70
C PRO A 93 -10.06 -5.14 14.93
N LEU A 94 -10.03 -5.06 13.60
CA LEU A 94 -9.08 -5.82 12.79
C LEU A 94 -7.68 -5.55 13.38
N GLU A 95 -7.13 -6.49 14.14
CA GLU A 95 -5.74 -6.41 14.57
C GLU A 95 -4.90 -6.46 13.31
N VAL A 96 -4.19 -5.35 13.07
CA VAL A 96 -3.22 -5.21 11.99
C VAL A 96 -2.10 -6.22 12.25
N PHE A 97 -2.11 -7.27 11.42
CA PHE A 97 -1.10 -8.30 11.14
C PHE A 97 -0.02 -8.65 12.20
N PRO A 98 0.18 -9.95 12.42
CA PRO A 98 1.52 -10.51 12.37
C PRO A 98 1.72 -11.22 11.01
N ASN A 99 2.69 -10.78 10.23
CA ASN A 99 3.47 -11.66 9.37
C ASN A 99 4.89 -11.59 9.96
N PRO A 100 5.68 -12.68 10.15
CA PRO A 100 5.67 -13.93 9.37
C PRO A 100 5.93 -15.23 10.18
N THR A 101 5.91 -16.36 9.49
CA THR A 101 6.98 -17.37 9.62
C THR A 101 7.46 -17.72 8.22
#